data_AF-A0A7C4LNP5-F1
#
_entry.id   AF-A0A7C4LNP5-F1
#
_cell.length_a   1.000
_cell.length_b   1.000
_cell.length_c   1.000
_cell.angle_alpha   90.00
_cell.angle_beta   90.00
_cell.angle_gamma   90.00
#
_symmetry.space_group_name_H-M   'P 1'
#
loop_
_entity.id
_entity.type
_entity.pdbx_description
1 polymer ?
#
loop_
_entity_poly.entity_id
_entity_poly.type
_entity_poly.pdbx_seq_one_letter_code
_entity_poly.pdbx_strand_id
1 'polypeptide(L)'
;MAKAKKKDLFDDSVMTFGEHLEVLRLHLIRALLGLAVAMVFTMIFGESIIRLIRQPIDDALDRYSVVIKRQVTVQDDVEGFDFWGSVSGFFRHQFLPSSTPTEAEVQEERRKQTAAELQRVVTIELSAFELLHQLHEAAPHEFGEPPASLKDRMLKLDAASDDFAGLRRAVKRIDDPITLNVQEAFMTYIKVSLISGLVVASPWIFYQLWLFVAAGLYPHERKYVYTYLPISVGLFLSGVIFCFYGVFPTVLDFLLGFNIRMGITAQIRISEWINFAVMMPLLFGISFQLPLVMLFLQKISIFQVSDYRQRRRLAILAIAFLAMILTPTPDPMSMLLMMLPMMGLYELGIVLCVVTREKGELTTEAA
;
A
#
# COMPACT_ATOMS: atom_id res chain seq x y z
N MET A 1 -38.56 61.54 -16.42
CA MET A 1 -37.98 61.04 -15.16
C MET A 1 -37.73 59.54 -15.30
N ALA A 2 -36.49 59.14 -15.58
CA ALA A 2 -36.12 57.72 -15.65
C ALA A 2 -35.93 57.19 -14.23
N LYS A 3 -36.79 56.25 -13.82
CA LYS A 3 -36.75 55.59 -12.52
C LYS A 3 -35.54 54.64 -12.51
N ALA A 4 -34.44 55.07 -11.89
CA ALA A 4 -33.29 54.22 -11.65
C ALA A 4 -33.74 52.96 -10.87
N LYS A 5 -33.67 51.81 -11.53
CA LYS A 5 -33.88 50.50 -10.91
C LYS A 5 -32.78 50.34 -9.86
N LYS A 6 -33.14 50.45 -8.57
CA LYS A 6 -32.27 50.07 -7.46
C LYS A 6 -31.83 48.63 -7.74
N LYS A 7 -30.55 48.44 -8.10
CA LYS A 7 -29.91 47.13 -8.01
C LYS A 7 -29.90 46.79 -6.52
N ASP A 8 -30.58 45.71 -6.14
CA ASP A 8 -30.48 45.19 -4.79
C ASP A 8 -29.01 44.82 -4.54
N LEU A 9 -28.43 45.43 -3.51
CA LEU A 9 -27.02 45.26 -3.14
C LEU A 9 -26.69 43.80 -2.73
N PHE A 10 -27.74 42.99 -2.50
CA PHE A 10 -27.65 41.62 -2.03
C PHE A 10 -27.77 40.57 -3.15
N ASP A 11 -28.17 40.97 -4.36
CA ASP A 11 -28.47 40.06 -5.48
C ASP A 11 -27.20 39.35 -6.03
N ASP A 12 -26.03 39.96 -5.85
CA ASP A 12 -24.74 39.43 -6.34
C ASP A 12 -23.98 38.59 -5.29
N SER A 13 -24.50 38.42 -4.06
CA SER A 13 -23.65 38.04 -2.92
C SER A 13 -23.91 36.70 -2.24
N VAL A 14 -25.03 36.01 -2.54
CA VAL A 14 -25.29 34.69 -1.98
C VAL A 14 -25.98 33.83 -3.02
N MET A 15 -25.31 32.79 -3.49
CA MET A 15 -25.91 31.79 -4.38
C MET A 15 -27.15 31.21 -3.70
N THR A 16 -28.22 31.00 -4.46
CA THR A 16 -29.37 30.29 -3.93
C THR A 16 -28.98 28.85 -3.55
N PHE A 17 -29.66 28.24 -2.58
CA PHE A 17 -29.38 26.85 -2.19
C PHE A 17 -29.46 25.88 -3.40
N GLY A 18 -30.36 26.16 -4.34
CA GLY A 18 -30.47 25.42 -5.61
C GLY A 18 -29.22 25.57 -6.50
N GLU A 19 -28.69 26.78 -6.64
CA GLU A 19 -27.44 27.03 -7.38
C GLU A 19 -26.26 26.33 -6.70
N HIS A 20 -26.19 26.32 -5.37
CA HIS A 20 -25.13 25.61 -4.66
C HIS A 20 -25.17 24.09 -4.89
N LEU A 21 -26.36 23.49 -4.94
CA LEU A 21 -26.53 22.07 -5.29
C LEU A 21 -26.16 21.79 -6.75
N GLU A 22 -26.43 22.71 -7.67
CA GLU A 22 -26.01 22.60 -9.06
C GLU A 22 -24.48 22.67 -9.22
N VAL A 23 -23.84 23.55 -8.46
CA VAL A 23 -22.39 23.62 -8.37
C VAL A 23 -21.83 22.32 -7.81
N LEU A 24 -22.43 21.78 -6.74
CA LEU A 24 -22.00 20.50 -6.14
C LEU A 24 -22.01 19.35 -7.15
N ARG A 25 -23.15 19.12 -7.84
CA ARG A 25 -23.27 18.01 -8.80
C ARG A 25 -22.24 18.11 -9.92
N LEU A 26 -21.97 19.33 -10.40
CA LEU A 26 -21.06 19.56 -11.51
C LEU A 26 -19.60 19.29 -11.12
N HIS A 27 -19.18 19.70 -9.92
CA HIS A 27 -17.87 19.36 -9.38
C HIS A 27 -17.75 17.86 -9.09
N LEU A 28 -18.82 17.25 -8.56
CA LEU A 28 -18.86 15.81 -8.30
C LEU A 28 -18.71 14.99 -9.59
N ILE A 29 -19.46 15.32 -10.65
CA ILE A 29 -19.36 14.65 -11.95
C ILE A 29 -17.96 14.80 -12.54
N ARG A 30 -17.36 16.00 -12.48
CA ARG A 30 -15.99 16.25 -12.96
C ARG A 30 -14.96 15.47 -12.16
N ALA A 31 -15.11 15.41 -10.83
CA ALA A 31 -14.24 14.63 -9.96
C ALA A 31 -14.34 13.13 -10.28
N LEU A 32 -15.56 12.61 -10.47
CA LEU A 32 -15.81 11.22 -10.87
C LEU A 32 -15.23 10.90 -12.25
N LEU A 33 -15.34 11.80 -13.22
CA LEU A 33 -14.76 11.61 -14.55
C LEU A 33 -13.23 11.55 -14.48
N GLY A 34 -12.60 12.45 -13.73
CA GLY A 34 -11.15 12.41 -13.51
C GLY A 34 -10.70 11.15 -12.78
N LEU A 35 -11.48 10.70 -11.78
CA LEU A 35 -11.25 9.44 -11.10
C LEU A 35 -11.34 8.25 -12.06
N ALA A 36 -12.36 8.20 -12.93
CA ALA A 36 -12.51 7.13 -13.90
C ALA A 36 -11.32 7.05 -14.87
N VAL A 37 -10.83 8.20 -15.37
CA VAL A 37 -9.63 8.26 -16.21
C VAL A 37 -8.39 7.75 -15.47
N ALA A 38 -8.19 8.19 -14.22
CA ALA A 38 -7.07 7.72 -13.40
C ALA A 38 -7.17 6.22 -13.09
N MET A 39 -8.36 5.69 -12.85
CA MET A 39 -8.59 4.26 -12.63
C MET A 39 -8.27 3.42 -13.86
N VAL A 40 -8.65 3.87 -15.07
CA VAL A 40 -8.28 3.18 -16.32
C VAL A 40 -6.76 3.21 -16.49
N PHE A 41 -6.13 4.35 -16.22
CA PHE A 41 -4.67 4.46 -16.25
C PHE A 41 -4.01 3.49 -15.26
N THR A 42 -4.38 3.49 -13.98
CA THR A 42 -3.79 2.59 -12.98
C THR A 42 -4.10 1.12 -13.25
N MET A 43 -5.23 0.80 -13.89
CA MET A 43 -5.55 -0.56 -14.30
C MET A 43 -4.64 -1.05 -15.43
N ILE A 44 -4.19 -0.17 -16.33
CA ILE A 44 -3.18 -0.50 -17.35
C ILE A 44 -1.82 -0.76 -16.68
N PHE A 45 -1.46 0.01 -15.65
CA PHE A 45 -0.20 -0.11 -14.90
C PHE A 45 -0.31 -0.97 -13.63
N GLY A 46 -1.35 -1.79 -13.50
CA GLY A 46 -1.68 -2.48 -12.25
C GLY A 46 -0.58 -3.41 -11.76
N GLU A 47 0.13 -4.07 -12.68
CA GLU A 47 1.27 -4.95 -12.36
C GLU A 47 2.45 -4.20 -11.71
N SER A 48 2.75 -2.99 -12.19
CA SER A 48 3.80 -2.15 -11.60
C SER A 48 3.41 -1.69 -10.20
N ILE A 49 2.13 -1.37 -10.01
CA ILE A 49 1.58 -0.96 -8.72
C ILE A 49 1.61 -2.12 -7.72
N ILE A 50 1.22 -3.33 -8.14
CA ILE A 50 1.25 -4.50 -7.26
C ILE A 50 2.68 -4.81 -6.80
N ARG A 51 3.66 -4.71 -7.70
CA ARG A 51 5.08 -4.88 -7.35
C ARG A 51 5.53 -3.84 -6.33
N LEU A 52 5.16 -2.57 -6.52
CA LEU A 52 5.43 -1.53 -5.54
C LEU A 52 4.79 -1.88 -4.18
N ILE A 53 3.52 -2.28 -4.15
CA ILE A 53 2.78 -2.56 -2.93
C ILE A 53 3.30 -3.81 -2.19
N ARG A 54 3.90 -4.77 -2.89
CA ARG A 54 4.54 -5.95 -2.28
C ARG A 54 5.92 -5.68 -1.70
N GLN A 55 6.63 -4.68 -2.21
CA GLN A 55 7.99 -4.40 -1.75
C GLN A 55 8.18 -4.34 -0.22
N PRO A 56 7.32 -3.68 0.59
CA PRO A 56 7.55 -3.58 2.03
C PRO A 56 7.47 -4.92 2.77
N ILE A 57 6.59 -5.82 2.31
CA ILE A 57 6.47 -7.15 2.89
C ILE A 57 7.60 -8.06 2.45
N ASP A 58 8.03 -7.96 1.18
CA ASP A 58 9.15 -8.74 0.66
C ASP A 58 10.44 -8.33 1.40
N ASP A 59 10.68 -7.03 1.58
CA ASP A 59 11.81 -6.50 2.34
C ASP A 59 11.77 -6.94 3.82
N ALA A 60 10.59 -6.98 4.44
CA ALA A 60 10.45 -7.42 5.82
C ALA A 60 10.64 -8.94 5.94
N LEU A 61 10.04 -9.71 5.04
CA LEU A 61 10.22 -11.15 4.97
C LEU A 61 11.69 -11.49 4.73
N ASP A 62 12.43 -10.77 3.88
CA ASP A 62 13.86 -10.99 3.70
C ASP A 62 14.67 -10.74 4.98
N ARG A 63 14.35 -9.68 5.73
CA ARG A 63 15.00 -9.40 7.03
C ARG A 63 14.80 -10.53 8.03
N TYR A 64 13.60 -11.10 8.07
CA TYR A 64 13.26 -12.17 9.02
C TYR A 64 13.51 -13.59 8.48
N SER A 65 13.56 -13.78 7.17
CA SER A 65 13.82 -15.06 6.49
C SER A 65 15.28 -15.43 6.56
N VAL A 66 16.22 -14.47 6.73
CA VAL A 66 17.62 -14.81 7.06
C VAL A 66 17.73 -15.62 8.36
N VAL A 67 16.77 -15.47 9.29
CA VAL A 67 16.67 -16.30 10.50
C VAL A 67 16.03 -17.67 10.21
N ILE A 68 15.21 -17.79 9.16
CA ILE A 68 14.48 -19.02 8.75
C ILE A 68 15.25 -19.83 7.68
N LYS A 69 16.18 -19.22 6.94
CA LYS A 69 16.97 -19.75 5.79
C LYS A 69 17.95 -20.88 6.14
N ARG A 70 17.78 -21.58 7.25
CA ARG A 70 18.44 -22.89 7.40
C ARG A 70 17.76 -23.99 6.60
N GLN A 71 16.54 -23.77 6.10
CA GLN A 71 15.92 -24.65 5.12
C GLN A 71 15.13 -23.82 4.10
N VAL A 72 15.39 -24.11 2.82
CA VAL A 72 14.64 -23.66 1.64
C VAL A 72 14.93 -22.23 1.16
N THR A 73 15.69 -22.17 0.07
CA THR A 73 15.77 -21.02 -0.83
C THR A 73 14.42 -20.88 -1.54
N VAL A 74 13.54 -20.04 -1.00
CA VAL A 74 12.34 -19.59 -1.71
C VAL A 74 12.81 -18.65 -2.82
N GLN A 75 12.81 -19.17 -4.04
CA GLN A 75 12.81 -18.35 -5.22
C GLN A 75 11.37 -17.89 -5.41
N ASP A 76 11.04 -16.73 -4.82
CA ASP A 76 9.76 -16.03 -5.01
C ASP A 76 9.69 -15.46 -6.44
N ASP A 77 9.74 -16.34 -7.44
CA ASP A 77 9.26 -16.03 -8.77
C ASP A 77 7.73 -16.08 -8.73
N VAL A 78 7.12 -15.13 -8.01
CA VAL A 78 5.78 -14.68 -8.42
C VAL A 78 6.00 -13.82 -9.65
N GLU A 79 6.26 -14.49 -10.77
CA GLU A 79 6.20 -13.92 -12.10
C GLU A 79 4.91 -13.09 -12.18
N GLY A 80 5.06 -11.81 -12.51
CA GLY A 80 3.97 -10.84 -12.51
C GLY A 80 2.76 -11.40 -13.24
N PHE A 81 1.61 -11.37 -12.57
CA PHE A 81 0.34 -11.76 -13.18
C PHE A 81 0.05 -10.85 -14.38
N ASP A 82 0.22 -11.38 -15.60
CA ASP A 82 -0.11 -10.69 -16.85
C ASP A 82 -1.64 -10.66 -17.05
N PHE A 83 -2.27 -9.62 -16.51
CA PHE A 83 -3.72 -9.46 -16.57
C PHE A 83 -4.20 -9.31 -18.02
N TRP A 84 -3.50 -8.54 -18.85
CA TRP A 84 -3.90 -8.27 -20.22
C TRP A 84 -3.69 -9.49 -21.13
N GLY A 85 -2.62 -10.26 -20.92
CA GLY A 85 -2.43 -11.57 -21.53
C GLY A 85 -3.53 -12.55 -21.13
N SER A 86 -3.90 -12.60 -19.85
CA SER A 86 -4.97 -13.47 -19.35
C SER A 86 -6.35 -13.11 -19.95
N VAL A 87 -6.71 -11.82 -19.97
CA VAL A 87 -7.97 -11.34 -20.56
C VAL A 87 -7.98 -11.58 -22.07
N SER A 88 -6.93 -11.18 -22.79
CA SER A 88 -6.86 -11.36 -24.24
C SER A 88 -6.85 -12.83 -24.64
N GLY A 89 -6.16 -13.70 -23.89
CA GLY A 89 -6.17 -15.14 -24.06
C GLY A 89 -7.56 -15.74 -23.84
N PHE A 90 -8.25 -15.35 -22.76
CA PHE A 90 -9.65 -15.76 -22.52
C PHE A 90 -10.56 -15.37 -23.68
N PHE A 91 -10.52 -14.10 -24.12
CA PHE A 91 -11.33 -13.65 -25.24
C PHE A 91 -10.96 -14.34 -26.56
N ARG A 92 -9.66 -14.59 -26.79
CA ARG A 92 -9.17 -15.30 -27.98
C ARG A 92 -9.66 -16.75 -27.98
N HIS A 93 -9.52 -17.50 -26.89
CA HIS A 93 -9.97 -18.89 -26.81
C HIS A 93 -11.50 -19.04 -26.84
N GLN A 94 -12.22 -18.06 -26.30
CA GLN A 94 -13.69 -18.12 -26.21
C GLN A 94 -14.40 -17.64 -27.48
N PHE A 95 -13.82 -16.69 -28.23
CA PHE A 95 -14.50 -16.01 -29.35
C PHE A 95 -13.78 -16.10 -30.69
N LEU A 96 -12.53 -16.56 -30.75
CA LEU A 96 -11.81 -16.79 -32.01
C LEU A 96 -11.57 -18.29 -32.19
N PRO A 97 -11.92 -18.89 -33.34
CA PRO A 97 -11.53 -20.27 -33.64
C PRO A 97 -9.99 -20.35 -33.67
N SER A 98 -9.43 -21.33 -32.97
CA SER A 98 -7.99 -21.57 -32.90
C SER A 98 -7.42 -21.81 -34.30
N SER A 99 -6.81 -20.77 -34.88
CA SER A 99 -5.87 -20.96 -35.97
C SER A 99 -4.56 -21.38 -35.34
N THR A 100 -4.08 -22.56 -35.76
CA THR A 100 -2.73 -23.14 -35.67
C THR A 100 -1.86 -22.78 -34.45
N PRO A 101 -1.30 -23.75 -33.71
CA PRO A 101 -0.50 -23.48 -32.51
C PRO A 101 0.54 -22.41 -32.77
N THR A 102 0.52 -21.32 -32.00
CA THR A 102 1.48 -20.23 -32.17
C THR A 102 2.85 -20.69 -31.67
N GLU A 103 3.96 -20.26 -32.30
CA GLU A 103 5.33 -20.64 -31.87
C GLU A 103 5.58 -20.38 -30.37
N ALA A 104 4.88 -19.41 -29.78
CA ALA A 104 4.88 -19.11 -28.35
C ALA A 104 4.30 -20.25 -27.49
N GLU A 105 3.23 -20.91 -27.92
CA GLU A 105 2.59 -22.02 -27.20
C GLU A 105 3.51 -23.27 -27.20
N VAL A 106 4.21 -23.50 -28.31
CA VAL A 106 5.21 -24.58 -28.45
C VAL A 106 6.46 -24.30 -27.60
N GLN A 107 6.89 -23.04 -27.51
CA GLN A 107 7.99 -22.64 -26.62
C GLN A 107 7.61 -22.75 -25.14
N GLU A 108 6.37 -22.43 -24.79
CA GLU A 108 5.87 -22.52 -23.41
C GLU A 108 5.77 -23.98 -22.95
N GLU A 109 5.29 -24.90 -23.81
CA GLU A 109 5.31 -26.34 -23.51
C GLU A 109 6.74 -26.88 -23.34
N ARG A 110 7.68 -26.48 -24.20
CA ARG A 110 9.09 -26.88 -24.05
C ARG A 110 9.70 -26.35 -22.75
N ARG A 111 9.42 -25.09 -22.38
CA ARG A 111 9.87 -24.51 -21.10
C ARG A 111 9.29 -25.27 -19.90
N LYS A 112 8.00 -25.65 -19.95
CA LYS A 112 7.36 -26.46 -18.91
C LYS A 112 8.01 -27.85 -18.79
N GLN A 113 8.38 -28.46 -19.90
CA GLN A 113 9.08 -29.75 -19.91
C GLN A 113 10.51 -29.63 -19.36
N THR A 114 11.28 -28.64 -19.78
CA THR A 114 12.65 -28.40 -19.26
C THR A 114 12.64 -28.04 -17.77
N ALA A 115 11.66 -27.25 -17.31
CA ALA A 115 11.48 -26.93 -15.90
C ALA A 115 11.08 -28.17 -15.07
N ALA A 116 10.28 -29.08 -15.63
CA ALA A 116 9.95 -30.35 -14.97
C ALA A 116 11.16 -31.29 -14.84
N GLU A 117 12.12 -31.19 -15.77
CA GLU A 117 13.37 -31.95 -15.73
C GLU A 117 14.34 -31.39 -14.68
N LEU A 118 14.45 -30.06 -14.57
CA LEU A 118 15.22 -29.35 -13.53
C LEU A 118 14.65 -29.55 -12.10
N GLN A 119 13.39 -29.97 -11.97
CA GLN A 119 12.77 -30.27 -10.67
C GLN A 119 13.30 -31.56 -10.03
N ARG A 120 13.99 -32.44 -10.78
CA ARG A 120 14.50 -33.74 -10.31
C ARG A 120 15.88 -33.67 -9.65
N VAL A 121 16.56 -32.53 -9.73
CA VAL A 121 17.92 -32.34 -9.22
C VAL A 121 17.89 -31.46 -7.97
N VAL A 122 18.48 -31.94 -6.88
CA VAL A 122 18.71 -31.19 -5.66
C VAL A 122 20.22 -31.09 -5.45
N THR A 123 20.73 -29.86 -5.42
CA THR A 123 22.13 -29.61 -5.05
C THR A 123 22.23 -29.60 -3.53
N ILE A 124 22.91 -30.59 -2.96
CA ILE A 124 23.17 -30.69 -1.53
C ILE A 124 24.55 -30.10 -1.26
N GLU A 125 24.62 -29.08 -0.40
CA GLU A 125 25.88 -28.53 0.08
C GLU A 125 26.27 -29.21 1.39
N LEU A 126 27.35 -29.99 1.36
CA LEU A 126 27.83 -30.75 2.51
C LEU A 126 29.23 -30.29 2.89
N SER A 127 29.54 -30.29 4.18
CA SER A 127 30.92 -30.09 4.65
C SER A 127 31.77 -31.26 4.15
N ALA A 128 32.84 -30.96 3.40
CA ALA A 128 33.75 -31.98 2.89
C ALA A 128 34.41 -32.75 4.04
N PHE A 129 34.70 -32.07 5.15
CA PHE A 129 35.26 -32.67 6.36
C PHE A 129 34.28 -33.68 6.99
N GLU A 130 33.01 -33.29 7.11
CA GLU A 130 32.00 -34.11 7.79
C GLU A 130 31.61 -35.34 6.96
N LEU A 131 31.56 -35.19 5.63
CA LEU A 131 31.36 -36.33 4.73
C LEU A 131 32.52 -37.33 4.79
N LEU A 132 33.78 -36.85 4.78
CA LEU A 132 34.94 -37.73 4.87
C LEU A 132 35.04 -38.40 6.26
N HIS A 133 34.66 -37.69 7.33
CA HIS A 133 34.57 -38.25 8.68
C HIS A 133 33.58 -39.41 8.75
N GLN A 134 32.37 -39.23 8.18
CA GLN A 134 31.35 -40.27 8.13
C GLN A 134 31.77 -41.47 7.28
N LEU A 135 32.48 -41.24 6.17
CA LEU A 135 33.04 -42.31 5.33
C LEU A 135 34.17 -43.07 6.04
N HIS A 136 35.04 -42.36 6.77
CA HIS A 136 36.07 -42.97 7.60
C HIS A 136 35.48 -43.83 8.71
N GLU A 137 34.41 -43.38 9.36
CA GLU A 137 33.69 -44.14 10.39
C GLU A 137 33.02 -45.41 9.80
N ALA A 138 32.44 -45.31 8.60
CA ALA A 138 31.75 -46.43 7.95
C ALA A 138 32.71 -47.46 7.32
N ALA A 139 33.84 -47.01 6.78
CA ALA A 139 34.84 -47.88 6.13
C ALA A 139 36.28 -47.42 6.47
N PRO A 140 36.77 -47.74 7.67
CA PRO A 140 38.05 -47.24 8.19
C PRO A 140 39.28 -47.67 7.39
N HIS A 141 39.17 -48.74 6.61
CA HIS A 141 40.26 -49.31 5.82
C HIS A 141 40.40 -48.67 4.42
N GLU A 142 39.37 -48.00 3.93
CA GLU A 142 39.36 -47.37 2.59
C GLU A 142 39.57 -45.85 2.66
N PHE A 143 39.12 -45.21 3.74
CA PHE A 143 39.22 -43.76 3.91
C PHE A 143 40.08 -43.44 5.13
N GLY A 144 41.06 -42.54 4.98
CA GLY A 144 41.90 -42.06 6.08
C GLY A 144 41.22 -40.96 6.90
N GLU A 145 41.81 -40.59 8.04
CA GLU A 145 41.28 -39.52 8.88
C GLU A 145 41.19 -38.18 8.11
N PRO A 146 40.09 -37.43 8.26
CA PRO A 146 39.88 -36.19 7.54
C PRO A 146 40.90 -35.11 7.94
N PRO A 147 41.64 -34.52 6.98
CA PRO A 147 42.57 -33.43 7.28
C PRO A 147 41.81 -32.16 7.72
N ALA A 148 42.32 -31.50 8.76
CA ALA A 148 41.70 -30.31 9.35
C ALA A 148 41.54 -29.13 8.38
N SER A 149 42.28 -29.12 7.27
CA SER A 149 42.20 -28.12 6.19
C SER A 149 40.88 -28.17 5.39
N LEU A 150 40.06 -29.20 5.56
CA LEU A 150 38.78 -29.37 4.83
C LEU A 150 37.55 -28.85 5.60
N LYS A 151 37.71 -28.36 6.84
CA LYS A 151 36.58 -27.93 7.69
C LYS A 151 35.73 -26.83 7.06
N ASP A 152 36.35 -25.92 6.32
CA ASP A 152 35.68 -24.78 5.70
C ASP A 152 35.31 -25.04 4.22
N ARG A 153 35.60 -26.23 3.69
CA ARG A 153 35.35 -26.55 2.28
C ARG A 153 34.00 -27.24 2.14
N MET A 154 33.06 -26.56 1.47
CA MET A 154 31.77 -27.14 1.14
C MET A 154 31.82 -27.82 -0.24
N LEU A 155 31.30 -29.04 -0.32
CA LEU A 155 31.10 -29.77 -1.57
C LEU A 155 29.65 -29.60 -2.03
N LYS A 156 29.46 -29.32 -3.31
CA LYS A 156 28.15 -29.33 -3.95
C LYS A 156 27.97 -30.66 -4.65
N LEU A 157 26.98 -31.43 -4.23
CA LEU A 157 26.63 -32.71 -4.85
C LEU A 157 25.24 -32.60 -5.45
N ASP A 158 25.16 -32.79 -6.77
CA ASP A 158 23.89 -32.80 -7.48
C ASP A 158 23.30 -34.21 -7.38
N ALA A 159 22.29 -34.37 -6.52
CA ALA A 159 21.57 -35.62 -6.34
C ALA A 159 20.28 -35.58 -7.17
N ALA A 160 20.11 -36.53 -8.07
CA ALA A 160 18.89 -36.68 -8.88
C ALA A 160 18.09 -37.90 -8.40
N SER A 161 16.83 -37.70 -8.01
CA SER A 161 15.90 -38.77 -7.66
C SER A 161 14.47 -38.37 -8.01
N ASP A 162 13.67 -39.34 -8.44
CA ASP A 162 12.25 -39.15 -8.73
C ASP A 162 11.44 -38.75 -7.47
N ASP A 163 11.91 -39.15 -6.29
CA ASP A 163 11.27 -38.84 -5.00
C ASP A 163 11.48 -37.37 -4.58
N PHE A 164 12.56 -36.72 -5.04
CA PHE A 164 12.80 -35.31 -4.75
C PHE A 164 11.75 -34.41 -5.41
N ALA A 165 11.14 -34.83 -6.51
CA ALA A 165 10.01 -34.12 -7.09
C ALA A 165 8.80 -34.12 -6.13
N GLY A 166 8.58 -35.20 -5.39
CA GLY A 166 7.53 -35.30 -4.37
C GLY A 166 7.81 -34.39 -3.17
N LEU A 167 9.03 -34.46 -2.62
CA LEU A 167 9.47 -33.62 -1.52
C LEU A 167 9.43 -32.14 -1.89
N ARG A 168 9.91 -31.77 -3.07
CA ARG A 168 9.91 -30.39 -3.56
C ARG A 168 8.50 -29.86 -3.80
N ARG A 169 7.56 -30.70 -4.26
CA ARG A 169 6.13 -30.33 -4.34
C ARG A 169 5.50 -30.16 -2.95
N ALA A 170 5.89 -30.97 -1.97
CA ALA A 170 5.39 -30.85 -0.60
C ALA A 170 5.94 -29.60 0.10
N VAL A 171 7.23 -29.32 -0.04
CA VAL A 171 7.90 -28.11 0.44
C VAL A 171 7.35 -26.87 -0.26
N LYS A 172 7.24 -26.91 -1.60
CA LYS A 172 6.66 -25.80 -2.37
C LYS A 172 5.21 -25.49 -1.97
N ARG A 173 4.40 -26.47 -1.57
CA ARG A 173 3.04 -26.20 -1.02
C ARG A 173 3.04 -25.45 0.31
N ILE A 174 4.12 -25.53 1.08
CA ILE A 174 4.26 -24.79 2.34
C ILE A 174 4.64 -23.33 2.04
N ASP A 175 5.45 -23.11 1.01
CA ASP A 175 5.94 -21.77 0.62
C ASP A 175 5.01 -21.04 -0.36
N ASP A 176 4.21 -21.77 -1.15
CA ASP A 176 3.30 -21.17 -2.12
C ASP A 176 2.17 -20.40 -1.39
N PRO A 177 1.95 -19.12 -1.72
CA PRO A 177 0.87 -18.35 -1.12
C PRO A 177 -0.49 -18.97 -1.45
N ILE A 178 -1.20 -19.40 -0.41
CA ILE A 178 -2.50 -20.05 -0.54
C ILE A 178 -3.63 -19.04 -0.84
N THR A 179 -4.15 -19.06 -2.07
CA THR A 179 -5.45 -18.44 -2.37
C THR A 179 -6.55 -19.44 -2.03
N LEU A 180 -7.52 -19.03 -1.20
CA LEU A 180 -8.63 -19.92 -0.83
C LEU A 180 -9.76 -19.87 -1.86
N ASN A 181 -9.80 -18.82 -2.71
CA ASN A 181 -10.86 -18.62 -3.69
C ASN A 181 -10.29 -18.28 -5.09
N VAL A 182 -10.85 -18.89 -6.13
CA VAL A 182 -10.45 -18.69 -7.55
C VAL A 182 -10.57 -17.22 -7.98
N GLN A 183 -11.52 -16.47 -7.39
CA GLN A 183 -11.77 -15.06 -7.70
C GLN A 183 -10.91 -14.05 -6.91
N GLU A 184 -10.15 -14.53 -5.91
CA GLU A 184 -9.46 -13.66 -4.95
C GLU A 184 -8.43 -12.76 -5.62
N ALA A 185 -7.59 -13.33 -6.50
CA ALA A 185 -6.57 -12.60 -7.24
C ALA A 185 -7.17 -11.53 -8.16
N PHE A 186 -8.25 -11.88 -8.88
CA PHE A 186 -8.96 -10.95 -9.76
C PHE A 186 -9.57 -9.77 -8.99
N MET A 187 -10.29 -10.04 -7.89
CA MET A 187 -10.88 -9.00 -7.06
C MET A 187 -9.81 -8.13 -6.40
N THR A 188 -8.67 -8.72 -6.03
CA THR A 188 -7.53 -7.99 -5.48
C THR A 188 -6.94 -7.03 -6.51
N TYR A 189 -6.76 -7.46 -7.76
CA TYR A 189 -6.25 -6.63 -8.85
C TYR A 189 -7.15 -5.41 -9.13
N ILE A 190 -8.46 -5.63 -9.21
CA ILE A 190 -9.43 -4.53 -9.43
C ILE A 190 -9.40 -3.54 -8.26
N LYS A 191 -9.36 -4.04 -7.02
CA LYS A 191 -9.29 -3.18 -5.83
C LYS A 191 -8.01 -2.33 -5.80
N VAL A 192 -6.86 -2.93 -6.09
CA VAL A 192 -5.58 -2.21 -6.18
C VAL A 192 -5.69 -1.09 -7.21
N SER A 193 -6.16 -1.43 -8.42
CA SER A 193 -6.30 -0.46 -9.52
C SER A 193 -7.24 0.70 -9.13
N LEU A 194 -8.36 0.40 -8.48
CA LEU A 194 -9.35 1.38 -8.05
C LEU A 194 -8.79 2.35 -7.00
N ILE A 195 -8.19 1.81 -5.93
CA ILE A 195 -7.70 2.63 -4.81
C ILE A 195 -6.43 3.40 -5.19
N SER A 196 -5.51 2.78 -5.93
CA SER A 196 -4.35 3.51 -6.46
C SER A 196 -4.79 4.56 -7.48
N GLY A 197 -5.85 4.30 -8.25
CA GLY A 197 -6.49 5.28 -9.12
C GLY A 197 -6.99 6.50 -8.34
N LEU A 198 -7.54 6.31 -7.14
CA LEU A 198 -7.95 7.39 -6.25
C LEU A 198 -6.76 8.23 -5.76
N VAL A 199 -5.63 7.59 -5.43
CA VAL A 199 -4.39 8.29 -5.04
C VAL A 199 -3.84 9.12 -6.21
N VAL A 200 -3.80 8.57 -7.41
CA VAL A 200 -3.34 9.27 -8.63
C VAL A 200 -4.31 10.40 -9.02
N ALA A 201 -5.61 10.18 -8.85
CA ALA A 201 -6.64 11.20 -9.09
C ALA A 201 -6.66 12.32 -8.03
N SER A 202 -5.96 12.14 -6.90
CA SER A 202 -6.04 13.07 -5.76
C SER A 202 -5.81 14.54 -6.12
N PRO A 203 -4.86 14.94 -7.01
CA PRO A 203 -4.70 16.36 -7.36
C PRO A 203 -5.94 16.95 -8.02
N TRP A 204 -6.59 16.18 -8.90
CA TRP A 204 -7.82 16.57 -9.57
C TRP A 204 -9.01 16.60 -8.60
N ILE A 205 -9.12 15.59 -7.73
CA ILE A 205 -10.18 15.51 -6.73
C ILE A 205 -10.09 16.68 -5.76
N PHE A 206 -8.90 16.98 -5.23
CA PHE A 206 -8.70 18.13 -4.35
C PHE A 206 -8.98 19.44 -5.07
N TYR A 207 -8.60 19.56 -6.35
CA TYR A 207 -8.95 20.74 -7.14
C TYR A 207 -10.47 20.96 -7.21
N GLN A 208 -11.24 19.92 -7.53
CA GLN A 208 -12.71 20.04 -7.60
C GLN A 208 -13.34 20.24 -6.21
N LEU A 209 -12.82 19.57 -5.18
CA LEU A 209 -13.28 19.71 -3.79
C LEU A 209 -13.11 21.15 -3.30
N TRP A 210 -11.92 21.73 -3.51
CA TRP A 210 -11.62 23.09 -3.09
C TRP A 210 -12.39 24.13 -3.90
N LEU A 211 -12.61 23.93 -5.19
CA LEU A 211 -13.48 24.80 -5.99
C LEU A 211 -14.93 24.79 -5.50
N PHE A 212 -15.43 23.62 -5.10
CA PHE A 212 -16.74 23.51 -4.46
C PHE A 212 -16.79 24.26 -3.13
N VAL A 213 -15.78 24.07 -2.28
CA VAL A 213 -15.64 24.81 -1.00
C VAL A 213 -15.58 26.33 -1.27
N ALA A 214 -14.80 26.77 -2.26
CA ALA A 214 -14.70 28.17 -2.68
C ALA A 214 -16.05 28.77 -3.11
N ALA A 215 -16.98 27.97 -3.63
CA ALA A 215 -18.33 28.43 -3.95
C ALA A 215 -19.17 28.65 -2.69
N GLY A 216 -18.94 27.90 -1.61
CA GLY A 216 -19.63 28.13 -0.34
C GLY A 216 -19.08 29.30 0.49
N LEU A 217 -17.94 29.87 0.10
CA LEU A 217 -17.20 30.87 0.88
C LEU A 217 -17.47 32.32 0.42
N TYR A 218 -17.30 33.26 1.34
CA TYR A 218 -17.39 34.69 1.00
C TYR A 218 -16.28 35.10 0.01
N PRO A 219 -16.51 36.10 -0.87
CA PRO A 219 -15.55 36.48 -1.91
C PRO A 219 -14.13 36.80 -1.40
N HIS A 220 -14.01 37.36 -0.19
CA HIS A 220 -12.73 37.69 0.43
C HIS A 220 -12.01 36.46 1.04
N GLU A 221 -12.74 35.39 1.37
CA GLU A 221 -12.19 34.13 1.91
C GLU A 221 -11.76 33.17 0.79
N ARG A 222 -12.32 33.33 -0.41
CA ARG A 222 -11.99 32.51 -1.58
C ARG A 222 -10.49 32.49 -1.92
N LYS A 223 -9.74 33.54 -1.58
CA LYS A 223 -8.29 33.59 -1.80
C LYS A 223 -7.54 32.48 -1.03
N TYR A 224 -8.01 32.11 0.16
CA TYR A 224 -7.37 31.07 0.97
C TYR A 224 -7.39 29.70 0.30
N VAL A 225 -8.43 29.43 -0.49
CA VAL A 225 -8.58 28.17 -1.22
C VAL A 225 -7.42 27.94 -2.19
N TYR A 226 -6.97 28.97 -2.91
CA TYR A 226 -5.85 28.83 -3.84
C TYR A 226 -4.51 28.59 -3.14
N THR A 227 -4.35 29.05 -1.89
CA THR A 227 -3.17 28.77 -1.06
C THR A 227 -3.22 27.36 -0.47
N TYR A 228 -4.40 26.91 -0.01
CA TYR A 228 -4.56 25.61 0.65
C TYR A 228 -4.60 24.43 -0.30
N LEU A 229 -5.03 24.62 -1.55
CA LEU A 229 -5.09 23.57 -2.56
C LEU A 229 -3.73 22.86 -2.83
N PRO A 230 -2.63 23.57 -3.15
CA PRO A 230 -1.35 22.89 -3.36
C PRO A 230 -0.82 22.25 -2.07
N ILE A 231 -1.11 22.86 -0.91
CA ILE A 231 -0.76 22.31 0.40
C ILE A 231 -1.53 21.01 0.66
N SER A 232 -2.83 20.94 0.36
CA SER A 232 -3.62 19.72 0.55
C SER A 232 -3.10 18.57 -0.29
N VAL A 233 -2.77 18.83 -1.56
CA VAL A 233 -2.22 17.80 -2.45
C VAL A 233 -0.86 17.31 -1.94
N GLY A 234 0.04 18.24 -1.59
CA GLY A 234 1.34 17.89 -1.02
C GLY A 234 1.22 17.10 0.28
N LEU A 235 0.31 17.50 1.16
CA LEU A 235 0.09 16.87 2.46
C LEU A 235 -0.52 15.46 2.30
N PHE A 236 -1.45 15.27 1.36
CA PHE A 236 -2.01 13.97 1.03
C PHE A 236 -0.93 13.00 0.53
N LEU A 237 -0.15 13.43 -0.47
CA LEU A 237 0.93 12.62 -1.02
C LEU A 237 2.01 12.34 0.03
N SER A 238 2.32 13.32 0.88
CA SER A 238 3.24 13.10 2.01
C SER A 238 2.72 12.07 3.00
N GLY A 239 1.41 12.01 3.25
CA GLY A 239 0.80 10.99 4.12
C GLY A 239 0.88 9.59 3.50
N VAL A 240 0.64 9.47 2.19
CA VAL A 240 0.82 8.22 1.44
C VAL A 240 2.27 7.74 1.51
N ILE A 241 3.24 8.63 1.27
CA ILE A 241 4.68 8.34 1.32
C ILE A 241 5.11 7.98 2.75
N PHE A 242 4.66 8.72 3.75
CA PHE A 242 4.95 8.47 5.17
C PHE A 242 4.41 7.10 5.61
N CYS A 243 3.21 6.73 5.17
CA CYS A 243 2.68 5.41 5.42
C CYS A 243 3.58 4.32 4.82
N PHE A 244 3.96 4.49 3.56
CA PHE A 244 4.69 3.47 2.83
C PHE A 244 6.11 3.23 3.38
N TYR A 245 6.86 4.29 3.67
CA TYR A 245 8.25 4.20 4.11
C TYR A 245 8.46 4.30 5.62
N GLY A 246 7.50 4.85 6.37
CA GLY A 246 7.58 5.00 7.82
C GLY A 246 6.74 3.96 8.55
N VAL A 247 5.45 3.88 8.23
CA VAL A 247 4.50 3.06 8.99
C VAL A 247 4.66 1.58 8.67
N PHE A 248 4.67 1.17 7.39
CA PHE A 248 4.75 -0.26 7.05
C PHE A 248 5.98 -0.97 7.61
N PRO A 249 7.21 -0.46 7.46
CA PRO A 249 8.38 -1.13 8.00
C PRO A 249 8.27 -1.34 9.51
N THR A 250 7.81 -0.31 10.24
CA THR A 250 7.67 -0.35 11.70
C THR A 250 6.61 -1.37 12.14
N VAL A 251 5.48 -1.44 11.45
CA VAL A 251 4.40 -2.40 11.74
C VAL A 251 4.85 -3.83 11.44
N LEU A 252 5.44 -4.05 10.27
CA LEU A 252 5.91 -5.38 9.85
C LEU A 252 7.03 -5.89 10.74
N ASP A 253 8.00 -5.05 11.10
CA ASP A 253 9.08 -5.42 12.01
C ASP A 253 8.54 -5.80 13.40
N PHE A 254 7.53 -5.07 13.88
CA PHE A 254 6.87 -5.43 15.12
C PHE A 254 6.12 -6.77 15.03
N LEU A 255 5.27 -6.95 14.01
CA LEU A 255 4.43 -8.14 13.85
C LEU A 255 5.26 -9.41 13.62
N LEU A 256 6.26 -9.34 12.74
CA LEU A 256 7.13 -10.48 12.42
C LEU A 256 8.11 -10.76 13.58
N GLY A 257 8.70 -9.72 14.17
CA GLY A 257 9.54 -9.85 15.35
C GLY A 257 8.79 -10.39 16.57
N PHE A 258 7.48 -10.16 16.68
CA PHE A 258 6.63 -10.78 17.70
C PHE A 258 6.41 -12.27 17.43
N ASN A 259 6.08 -12.66 16.20
CA ASN A 259 5.89 -14.07 15.82
C ASN A 259 7.14 -14.92 16.11
N ILE A 260 8.34 -14.42 15.79
CA ILE A 260 9.60 -15.12 16.07
C ILE A 260 9.81 -15.32 17.57
N ARG A 261 9.54 -14.30 18.39
CA ARG A 261 9.65 -14.40 19.86
C ARG A 261 8.69 -15.43 20.46
N MET A 262 7.56 -15.66 19.80
CA MET A 262 6.57 -16.68 20.18
C MET A 262 6.87 -18.06 19.59
N GLY A 263 7.86 -18.20 18.71
CA GLY A 263 8.17 -19.46 18.02
C GLY A 263 7.11 -19.87 17.00
N ILE A 264 6.29 -18.94 16.51
CA ILE A 264 5.20 -19.19 15.56
C ILE A 264 5.67 -18.80 14.16
N THR A 265 5.45 -19.67 13.16
CA THR A 265 5.70 -19.33 11.76
C THR A 265 4.59 -18.41 11.26
N ALA A 266 4.96 -17.21 10.81
CA ALA A 266 4.02 -16.26 10.24
C ALA A 266 3.62 -16.70 8.83
N GLN A 267 2.35 -17.02 8.62
CA GLN A 267 1.78 -17.25 7.29
C GLN A 267 1.02 -15.99 6.86
N ILE A 268 1.59 -15.23 5.92
CA ILE A 268 0.95 -14.00 5.46
C ILE A 268 0.14 -14.28 4.21
N ARG A 269 -1.15 -13.96 4.25
CA ARG A 269 -2.00 -14.03 3.06
C ARG A 269 -1.77 -12.80 2.19
N ILE A 270 -1.45 -13.02 0.91
CA ILE A 270 -1.20 -11.95 -0.07
C ILE A 270 -2.38 -11.01 -0.24
N SER A 271 -3.62 -11.52 -0.30
CA SER A 271 -4.80 -10.66 -0.50
C SER A 271 -5.10 -9.76 0.69
N GLU A 272 -4.93 -10.25 1.92
CA GLU A 272 -5.03 -9.46 3.16
C GLU A 272 -3.93 -8.41 3.20
N TRP A 273 -2.69 -8.81 2.92
CA TRP A 273 -1.57 -7.88 2.79
C TRP A 273 -1.84 -6.79 1.76
N ILE A 274 -2.26 -7.15 0.55
CA ILE A 274 -2.51 -6.17 -0.51
C ILE A 274 -3.66 -5.24 -0.10
N ASN A 275 -4.75 -5.76 0.47
CA ASN A 275 -5.85 -4.92 0.93
C ASN A 275 -5.38 -3.91 1.99
N PHE A 276 -4.57 -4.36 2.94
CA PHE A 276 -3.94 -3.51 3.94
C PHE A 276 -3.01 -2.48 3.31
N ALA A 277 -2.12 -2.92 2.43
CA ALA A 277 -1.07 -2.13 1.82
C ALA A 277 -1.61 -1.09 0.82
N VAL A 278 -2.82 -1.29 0.32
CA VAL A 278 -3.56 -0.37 -0.56
C VAL A 278 -4.41 0.63 0.23
N MET A 279 -5.17 0.15 1.22
CA MET A 279 -6.11 1.00 1.98
C MET A 279 -5.40 1.92 2.97
N MET A 280 -4.33 1.45 3.59
CA MET A 280 -3.66 2.19 4.63
C MET A 280 -3.00 3.50 4.14
N PRO A 281 -2.25 3.52 3.02
CA PRO A 281 -1.67 4.76 2.53
C PRO A 281 -2.73 5.79 2.13
N LEU A 282 -3.86 5.33 1.56
CA LEU A 282 -5.00 6.21 1.26
C LEU A 282 -5.52 6.87 2.54
N LEU A 283 -5.75 6.09 3.58
CA LEU A 283 -6.33 6.60 4.83
C LEU A 283 -5.34 7.48 5.60
N PHE A 284 -4.05 7.20 5.55
CA PHE A 284 -3.02 8.12 6.04
C PHE A 284 -3.00 9.42 5.23
N GLY A 285 -3.09 9.36 3.90
CA GLY A 285 -3.20 10.54 3.05
C GLY A 285 -4.40 11.42 3.40
N ILE A 286 -5.56 10.82 3.66
CA ILE A 286 -6.77 11.52 4.13
C ILE A 286 -6.54 12.08 5.54
N SER A 287 -5.98 11.29 6.45
CA SER A 287 -5.73 11.71 7.84
C SER A 287 -4.75 12.88 7.91
N PHE A 288 -3.77 12.92 7.01
CA PHE A 288 -2.85 14.04 6.86
C PHE A 288 -3.56 15.34 6.47
N GLN A 289 -4.80 15.32 5.96
CA GLN A 289 -5.59 16.54 5.73
C GLN A 289 -6.09 17.19 7.03
N LEU A 290 -6.11 16.46 8.14
CA LEU A 290 -6.68 16.93 9.41
C LEU A 290 -6.11 18.28 9.91
N PRO A 291 -4.78 18.51 9.94
CA PRO A 291 -4.22 19.82 10.33
C PRO A 291 -4.69 20.96 9.42
N LEU A 292 -4.79 20.70 8.11
CA LEU A 292 -5.21 21.70 7.13
C LEU A 292 -6.70 22.04 7.28
N VAL A 293 -7.54 21.02 7.51
CA VAL A 293 -8.98 21.21 7.77
C VAL A 293 -9.19 22.01 9.06
N MET A 294 -8.44 21.72 10.12
CA MET A 294 -8.52 22.48 11.37
C MET A 294 -8.14 23.95 11.18
N LEU A 295 -7.04 24.21 10.47
CA LEU A 295 -6.61 25.57 10.10
C LEU A 295 -7.68 26.30 9.30
N PHE A 296 -8.25 25.63 8.30
CA PHE A 296 -9.26 26.21 7.43
C PHE A 296 -10.52 26.59 8.22
N LEU A 297 -11.03 25.69 9.06
CA LEU A 297 -12.21 25.92 9.89
C LEU A 297 -12.01 27.07 10.90
N GLN A 298 -10.80 27.22 11.44
CA GLN A 298 -10.48 28.37 12.28
C GLN A 298 -10.45 29.68 11.50
N LYS A 299 -9.94 29.67 10.26
CA LYS A 299 -9.84 30.87 9.43
C LYS A 299 -11.19 31.46 9.04
N ILE A 300 -12.18 30.60 8.79
CA ILE A 300 -13.58 31.01 8.57
C ILE A 300 -14.35 31.21 9.88
N SER A 301 -13.65 31.24 11.03
CA SER A 301 -14.19 31.51 12.37
C SER A 301 -15.30 30.56 12.84
N ILE A 302 -15.38 29.33 12.30
CA ILE A 302 -16.34 28.31 12.76
C ILE A 302 -15.89 27.72 14.12
N PHE A 303 -14.58 27.54 14.30
CA PHE A 303 -13.99 26.99 15.52
C PHE A 303 -12.84 27.85 16.03
N GLN A 304 -12.69 27.92 17.34
CA GLN A 304 -11.56 28.55 18.01
C GLN A 304 -10.51 27.52 18.45
N VAL A 305 -9.29 27.97 18.72
CA VAL A 305 -8.20 27.12 19.24
C VAL A 305 -8.59 26.44 20.56
N SER A 306 -9.33 27.15 21.41
CA SER A 306 -9.88 26.66 22.67
C SER A 306 -10.81 25.45 22.47
N ASP A 307 -11.63 25.45 21.42
CA ASP A 307 -12.57 24.36 21.12
C ASP A 307 -11.83 23.06 20.83
N TYR A 308 -10.76 23.13 20.04
CA TYR A 308 -9.91 21.96 19.76
C TYR A 308 -9.26 21.43 21.04
N ARG A 309 -8.69 22.32 21.87
CA ARG A 309 -8.06 21.91 23.15
C ARG A 309 -9.06 21.28 24.11
N GLN A 310 -10.28 21.80 24.19
CA GLN A 310 -11.32 21.24 25.07
C GLN A 310 -11.81 19.87 24.57
N ARG A 311 -11.92 19.67 23.26
CA ARG A 311 -12.40 18.41 22.63
C ARG A 311 -11.29 17.39 22.36
N ARG A 312 -10.07 17.62 22.86
CA ARG A 312 -8.92 16.72 22.69
C ARG A 312 -9.22 15.27 23.06
N ARG A 313 -9.99 15.04 24.14
CA ARG A 313 -10.39 13.67 24.57
C ARG A 313 -11.28 12.98 23.52
N LEU A 314 -12.18 13.71 22.87
CA LEU A 314 -13.03 13.18 21.80
C LEU A 314 -12.21 12.91 20.53
N ALA A 315 -11.24 13.77 20.21
CA ALA A 315 -10.33 13.56 19.09
C ALA A 315 -9.49 12.29 19.28
N ILE A 316 -8.93 12.08 20.48
CA ILE A 316 -8.18 10.85 20.81
C ILE A 316 -9.07 9.61 20.64
N LEU A 317 -10.32 9.65 21.11
CA LEU A 317 -11.26 8.55 20.94
C LEU A 317 -11.56 8.26 19.46
N ALA A 318 -11.78 9.31 18.66
CA ALA A 318 -12.02 9.17 17.22
C ALA A 318 -10.79 8.61 16.48
N ILE A 319 -9.59 9.06 16.86
CA ILE A 319 -8.32 8.54 16.29
C ILE A 319 -8.12 7.08 16.70
N ALA A 320 -8.39 6.70 17.95
CA ALA A 320 -8.31 5.31 18.39
C ALA A 320 -9.30 4.41 17.63
N PHE A 321 -10.52 4.88 17.38
CA PHE A 321 -11.50 4.17 16.57
C PHE A 321 -11.05 4.00 15.11
N LEU A 322 -10.49 5.06 14.51
CA LEU A 322 -9.91 4.97 13.16
C LEU A 322 -8.73 4.00 13.13
N ALA A 323 -7.82 4.06 14.10
CA ALA A 323 -6.69 3.14 14.22
C ALA A 323 -7.15 1.68 14.29
N MET A 324 -8.21 1.40 15.06
CA MET A 324 -8.80 0.06 15.17
C MET A 324 -9.33 -0.47 13.83
N ILE A 325 -9.99 0.39 13.02
CA ILE A 325 -10.49 0.01 11.69
C ILE A 325 -9.33 -0.21 10.71
N LEU A 326 -8.26 0.56 10.87
CA LEU A 326 -7.09 0.54 10.00
C LEU A 326 -6.20 -0.68 10.20
N THR A 327 -6.11 -1.17 11.43
CA THR A 327 -5.29 -2.33 11.76
C THR A 327 -6.00 -3.63 11.39
N PRO A 328 -5.40 -4.50 10.56
CA PRO A 328 -6.00 -5.76 10.14
C PRO A 328 -6.09 -6.73 11.31
N THR A 329 -5.12 -6.66 12.23
CA THR A 329 -5.13 -7.32 13.53
C THR A 329 -5.52 -6.29 14.60
N PRO A 330 -6.61 -6.48 15.34
CA PRO A 330 -6.96 -5.61 16.46
C PRO A 330 -6.06 -5.90 17.67
N ASP A 331 -4.74 -5.81 17.50
CA ASP A 331 -3.77 -5.90 18.57
C ASP A 331 -3.46 -4.50 19.14
N PRO A 332 -3.37 -4.34 20.48
CA PRO A 332 -3.20 -3.03 21.10
C PRO A 332 -1.93 -2.29 20.65
N MET A 333 -0.86 -3.01 20.33
CA MET A 333 0.43 -2.41 19.99
C MET A 333 0.42 -1.80 18.59
N SER A 334 -0.05 -2.53 17.58
CA SER A 334 -0.21 -2.00 16.22
C SER A 334 -1.22 -0.85 16.20
N MET A 335 -2.30 -0.95 16.98
CA MET A 335 -3.27 0.14 17.14
C MET A 335 -2.61 1.40 17.73
N LEU A 336 -1.81 1.28 18.78
CA LEU A 336 -1.09 2.41 19.38
C LEU A 336 -0.06 3.01 18.41
N LEU A 337 0.66 2.16 17.67
CA LEU A 337 1.64 2.58 16.68
C LEU A 337 1.01 3.43 15.56
N MET A 338 -0.24 3.12 15.18
CA MET A 338 -1.05 3.88 14.22
C MET A 338 -1.64 5.15 14.83
N MET A 339 -2.07 5.06 16.09
CA MET A 339 -2.71 6.16 16.81
C MET A 339 -1.72 7.32 17.05
N LEU A 340 -0.46 7.02 17.35
CA LEU A 340 0.59 8.00 17.62
C LEU A 340 0.79 9.05 16.50
N PRO A 341 1.04 8.68 15.23
CA PRO A 341 1.21 9.65 14.16
C PRO A 341 -0.07 10.48 13.94
N MET A 342 -1.25 9.87 14.06
CA MET A 342 -2.53 10.58 13.92
C MET A 342 -2.78 11.59 15.04
N MET A 343 -2.42 11.24 16.29
CA MET A 343 -2.43 12.19 17.41
C MET A 343 -1.44 13.31 17.18
N GLY A 344 -0.25 13.00 16.64
CA GLY A 344 0.74 14.00 16.23
C GLY A 344 0.18 14.99 15.22
N LEU A 345 -0.57 14.53 14.22
CA LEU A 345 -1.25 15.40 13.24
C LEU A 345 -2.29 16.31 13.91
N TYR A 346 -3.05 15.79 14.87
CA TYR A 346 -4.03 16.60 15.62
C TYR A 346 -3.36 17.73 16.41
N GLU A 347 -2.28 17.42 17.13
CA GLU A 347 -1.50 18.44 17.84
C GLU A 347 -0.85 19.43 16.88
N LEU A 348 -0.31 18.95 15.75
CA LEU A 348 0.23 19.81 14.69
C LEU A 348 -0.83 20.78 14.19
N GLY A 349 -2.07 20.33 14.00
CA GLY A 349 -3.21 21.18 13.66
C GLY A 349 -3.44 22.27 14.69
N ILE A 350 -3.47 21.94 15.99
CA ILE A 350 -3.62 22.94 17.06
C ILE A 350 -2.47 23.96 17.04
N VAL A 351 -1.23 23.51 16.89
CA VAL A 351 -0.06 24.39 16.86
C VAL A 351 -0.12 25.35 15.68
N LEU A 352 -0.45 24.85 14.48
CA LEU A 352 -0.62 25.66 13.29
C LEU A 352 -1.71 26.73 13.48
N CYS A 353 -2.81 26.36 14.13
CA CYS A 353 -3.91 27.26 14.45
C CYS A 353 -3.49 28.40 15.40
N VAL A 354 -2.63 28.12 16.38
CA VAL A 354 -2.06 29.12 17.30
C VAL A 354 -1.14 30.09 16.56
N VAL A 355 -0.14 29.56 15.86
CA VAL A 355 0.88 30.36 15.16
C VAL A 355 0.26 31.29 14.12
N THR A 356 -0.79 30.82 13.46
CA THR A 356 -1.47 31.60 12.42
C THR A 356 -2.36 32.71 13.01
N ARG A 357 -2.86 32.55 14.24
CA ARG A 357 -3.63 33.57 14.95
C ARG A 357 -2.74 34.74 15.39
N GLU A 358 -1.61 34.45 16.03
CA GLU A 358 -0.66 35.46 16.52
C GLU A 358 -0.16 36.36 15.39
N LYS A 359 0.13 35.78 14.21
CA LYS A 359 0.51 36.55 13.01
C LYS A 359 -0.60 37.50 12.55
N GLY A 360 -1.87 37.12 12.72
CA GLY A 360 -3.01 37.99 12.39
C GLY A 360 -3.11 39.18 13.34
N GLU A 361 -3.00 38.94 14.64
CA GLU A 361 -3.06 39.98 15.69
C GLU A 361 -1.92 41.01 15.52
N LEU A 362 -0.68 40.56 15.27
CA LEU A 362 0.48 41.42 15.03
C LEU A 362 0.33 42.31 13.77
N THR A 363 -0.33 41.83 12.71
CA THR A 363 -0.55 42.64 11.50
C THR A 363 -1.62 43.73 11.69
N THR A 364 -2.58 43.51 12.59
CA THR A 364 -3.59 44.53 12.94
C THR A 364 -3.09 45.56 13.94
N GLU A 365 -2.09 45.23 14.76
CA GLU A 365 -1.51 46.16 15.74
C GLU A 365 -0.40 47.05 15.11
N ALA A 366 0.17 46.62 13.97
CA ALA A 366 1.19 47.33 13.22
C ALA A 366 0.66 48.16 12.02
N ALA A 367 -0.64 48.08 11.72
CA ALA A 367 -1.33 48.81 10.66
C ALA A 367 -2.28 49.85 11.28
#